data_AF-A0AB37JD20-F1
#
_entry.id   AF-A0AB37JD20-F1
#
_cell.length_a   1.000
_cell.length_b   1.000
_cell.length_c   1.000
_cell.angle_alpha   90.00
_cell.angle_beta   90.00
_cell.angle_gamma   90.00
#
_symmetry.space_group_name_H-M   'P 1'
#
loop_
_entity.id
_entity.type
_entity.pdbx_description
1 polymer ?
#
loop_
_entity_poly.entity_id
_entity_poly.type
_entity_poly.pdbx_seq_one_letter_code
_entity_poly.pdbx_strand_id
1 'polypeptide(L)'
;MIKALYTSITGMNAAQNALSVTSNNIANAQTVGYKKQKAIFDDLLYNNTVGSRGDGAYAGTNPKSIGNGVKFSGTSTDFSDGSITLTSDKMETAIEGNGLFLVGDRNGGNIEYTRKGSFGVSKDSYVTNTGGQYVLGYGVKTGTQEVDFSSRPSPIHIPMGSAVGGIQTDKATIGGNLPRNQNALSHEFTVFDAEGNSLTLRVNIKQKTESEMVDGKEVKKPKAGEYTYSVSIRNDSKNEKEFKPIEGMPDDKPLIFDTLGNLKQTDEPVQKDPVTGEVTNGGSVQIPFGGGLTLDLSGLTNYPTGKTISTTEVTGRPAAIANDYSISDGGFVMMKYSDGSMKVVGQLAVATFPNSGGLMKTGNGNYVATPSAGIPGIGVAGENGAGNVRGSAKESSNVDLSVEFVDLMLYQRGFQGNAKVIKVSDEVLNEVVNLIR
;
A
#
# COMPACT_ATOMS: atom_id res chain seq x y z
N MET A 1 -3.42 43.05 -47.93
CA MET A 1 -2.09 42.52 -47.55
C MET A 1 -1.81 42.64 -46.05
N ILE A 2 -1.97 43.81 -45.42
CA ILE A 2 -1.79 43.98 -43.95
C ILE A 2 -2.58 42.93 -43.13
N LYS A 3 -3.82 42.62 -43.51
CA LYS A 3 -4.63 41.58 -42.86
C LYS A 3 -4.02 40.17 -42.95
N ALA A 4 -3.43 39.81 -44.10
CA ALA A 4 -2.77 38.51 -44.28
C ALA A 4 -1.53 38.38 -43.39
N LEU A 5 -0.75 39.47 -43.26
CA LEU A 5 0.38 39.54 -42.32
C LEU A 5 -0.08 39.33 -40.88
N TYR A 6 -1.15 40.01 -40.43
CA TYR A 6 -1.70 39.82 -39.09
C TYR A 6 -2.17 38.39 -38.85
N THR A 7 -2.93 37.79 -39.78
CA THR A 7 -3.33 36.39 -39.71
C THR A 7 -2.13 35.45 -39.58
N SER A 8 -1.08 35.65 -40.38
CA SER A 8 0.14 34.84 -40.31
C SER A 8 0.93 35.03 -39.01
N ILE A 9 1.00 36.25 -38.47
CA ILE A 9 1.65 36.53 -37.18
C ILE A 9 0.89 35.83 -36.04
N THR A 10 -0.44 35.86 -36.05
CA THR A 10 -1.24 35.16 -35.03
C THR A 10 -1.03 33.64 -35.08
N GLY A 11 -0.98 33.05 -36.28
CA GLY A 11 -0.65 31.64 -36.46
C GLY A 11 0.78 31.29 -36.05
N MET A 12 1.74 32.19 -36.26
CA MET A 12 3.13 32.01 -35.85
C MET A 12 3.26 31.98 -34.32
N ASN A 13 2.63 32.92 -33.62
CA ASN A 13 2.61 32.98 -32.16
C ASN A 13 1.91 31.75 -31.55
N ALA A 14 0.78 31.33 -32.14
CA ALA A 14 0.08 30.12 -31.72
C ALA A 14 0.97 28.88 -31.87
N ALA A 15 1.65 28.71 -33.02
CA ALA A 15 2.58 27.61 -33.26
C ALA A 15 3.78 27.64 -32.29
N GLN A 16 4.31 28.83 -31.95
CA GLN A 16 5.41 28.97 -30.98
C GLN A 16 4.99 28.50 -29.58
N ASN A 17 3.83 28.92 -29.10
CA ASN A 17 3.31 28.46 -27.80
C ASN A 17 3.06 26.95 -27.80
N ALA A 18 2.50 26.41 -28.89
CA ALA A 18 2.29 24.98 -29.07
C ALA A 18 3.61 24.19 -28.99
N LEU A 19 4.64 24.66 -29.70
CA LEU A 19 6.00 24.11 -29.64
C LEU A 19 6.54 24.10 -28.21
N SER A 20 6.35 25.18 -27.45
CA SER A 20 6.78 25.23 -26.04
C SER A 20 6.08 24.19 -25.17
N VAL A 21 4.78 23.98 -25.37
CA VAL A 21 3.99 22.97 -24.63
C VAL A 21 4.46 21.56 -24.96
N THR A 22 4.56 21.22 -26.25
CA THR A 22 5.04 19.90 -26.70
C THR A 22 6.49 19.63 -26.29
N SER A 23 7.37 20.63 -26.38
CA SER A 23 8.75 20.49 -25.89
C SER A 23 8.79 20.24 -24.38
N ASN A 24 7.90 20.85 -23.60
CA ASN A 24 7.80 20.57 -22.17
C ASN A 24 7.32 19.13 -21.89
N ASN A 25 6.34 18.64 -22.66
CA ASN A 25 5.89 17.25 -22.56
C ASN A 25 7.04 16.27 -22.83
N ILE A 26 7.78 16.47 -23.93
CA ILE A 26 8.93 15.62 -24.30
C ILE A 26 9.99 15.62 -23.19
N ALA A 27 10.32 16.79 -22.65
CA ALA A 27 11.31 16.91 -21.57
C ALA A 27 10.90 16.15 -20.29
N ASN A 28 9.59 16.04 -20.03
CA ASN A 28 9.06 15.37 -18.84
C ASN A 28 8.50 13.96 -19.14
N ALA A 29 8.85 13.36 -20.28
CA ALA A 29 8.37 12.03 -20.66
C ALA A 29 8.85 10.92 -19.71
N GLN A 30 9.93 11.14 -18.97
CA GLN A 30 10.46 10.19 -17.97
C GLN A 30 10.13 10.59 -16.53
N THR A 31 9.42 11.70 -16.32
CA THR A 31 9.09 12.19 -14.99
C THR A 31 7.91 11.40 -14.41
N VAL A 32 8.13 10.78 -13.25
CA VAL A 32 7.11 10.01 -12.51
C VAL A 32 5.90 10.89 -12.19
N GLY A 33 4.70 10.39 -12.50
CA GLY A 33 3.43 11.07 -12.26
C GLY A 33 3.20 12.34 -13.10
N TYR A 34 4.00 12.60 -14.14
CA TYR A 34 3.77 13.74 -15.01
C TYR A 34 2.53 13.54 -15.90
N LYS A 35 1.70 14.58 -15.96
CA LYS A 35 0.53 14.66 -16.85
C LYS A 35 0.80 15.66 -17.96
N LYS A 36 0.70 15.20 -19.21
CA LYS A 36 0.94 16.02 -20.40
C LYS A 36 -0.06 17.16 -20.52
N GLN A 37 0.38 18.24 -21.15
CA GLN A 37 -0.48 19.38 -21.46
C GLN A 37 -0.72 19.47 -22.96
N LYS A 38 -1.93 19.85 -23.35
CA LYS A 38 -2.31 20.09 -24.75
C LYS A 38 -2.53 21.59 -24.96
N ALA A 39 -2.05 22.10 -26.08
CA ALA A 39 -2.33 23.46 -26.52
C ALA A 39 -3.76 23.55 -27.09
N ILE A 40 -4.52 24.55 -26.66
CA ILE A 40 -5.87 24.84 -27.16
C ILE A 40 -5.83 26.10 -28.01
N PHE A 41 -6.45 26.04 -29.18
CA PHE A 41 -6.56 27.15 -30.11
C PHE A 41 -8.02 27.45 -30.39
N ASP A 42 -8.33 28.74 -30.49
CA ASP A 42 -9.62 29.21 -30.99
C ASP A 42 -9.38 30.07 -32.23
N ASP A 43 -10.36 30.14 -33.13
CA ASP A 43 -10.34 31.13 -34.20
C ASP A 43 -10.63 32.54 -33.67
N LEU A 44 -10.19 33.53 -34.44
CA LEU A 44 -10.53 34.94 -34.20
C LEU A 44 -11.78 35.31 -34.99
N LEU A 45 -12.49 36.33 -34.50
CA LEU A 45 -13.75 36.82 -35.06
C LEU A 45 -13.71 36.95 -36.60
N TYR A 46 -14.81 36.64 -37.26
CA TYR A 46 -14.94 36.77 -38.71
C TYR A 46 -15.43 38.16 -39.08
N ASN A 47 -14.84 38.77 -40.12
CA ASN A 47 -15.45 39.95 -40.72
C ASN A 47 -16.49 39.48 -41.74
N ASN A 48 -17.76 39.59 -41.37
CA ASN A 48 -18.89 39.19 -42.20
C ASN A 48 -19.34 40.38 -43.04
N THR A 49 -19.02 40.37 -44.34
CA THR A 49 -19.65 41.30 -45.27
C THR A 49 -20.97 40.67 -45.71
N VAL A 50 -22.08 41.27 -45.26
CA VAL A 50 -23.44 40.80 -45.54
C VAL A 50 -23.66 40.72 -47.05
N GLY A 51 -24.00 39.53 -47.55
CA GLY A 51 -24.60 39.37 -48.87
C GLY A 51 -26.03 39.91 -48.82
N SER A 52 -26.34 40.84 -49.71
CA SER A 52 -27.60 41.60 -49.77
C SER A 52 -28.85 40.73 -49.57
N ARG A 53 -29.83 41.28 -48.82
CA ARG A 53 -31.20 40.77 -48.70
C ARG A 53 -31.78 40.52 -50.10
N GLY A 54 -32.30 39.33 -50.35
CA GLY A 54 -33.09 39.05 -51.54
C GLY A 54 -34.44 39.76 -51.41
N ASP A 55 -34.75 40.67 -52.34
CA ASP A 55 -35.96 41.50 -52.34
C ASP A 55 -36.99 41.01 -53.35
N GLY A 56 -37.20 39.70 -53.45
CA GLY A 56 -38.16 39.05 -54.35
C GLY A 56 -37.86 39.14 -55.86
N ALA A 57 -37.12 40.17 -56.32
CA ALA A 57 -36.73 40.38 -57.72
C ALA A 57 -35.31 39.87 -58.06
N TYR A 58 -34.49 39.57 -57.05
CA TYR A 58 -33.14 39.02 -57.21
C TYR A 58 -32.90 37.88 -56.22
N ALA A 59 -32.26 36.79 -56.66
CA ALA A 59 -31.76 35.76 -55.76
C ALA A 59 -30.68 36.34 -54.84
N GLY A 60 -30.76 36.06 -53.54
CA GLY A 60 -29.81 36.58 -52.54
C GLY A 60 -28.36 36.21 -52.85
N THR A 61 -27.40 36.98 -52.31
CA THR A 61 -25.97 36.70 -52.49
C THR A 61 -25.39 35.96 -51.28
N ASN A 62 -24.46 35.04 -51.52
CA ASN A 62 -23.80 34.30 -50.45
C ASN A 62 -23.01 35.26 -49.54
N PRO A 63 -23.04 35.06 -48.21
CA PRO A 63 -22.25 35.85 -47.28
C PRO A 63 -20.76 35.63 -47.52
N LYS A 64 -19.98 36.72 -47.44
CA LYS A 64 -18.52 36.67 -47.53
C LYS A 64 -17.95 36.85 -46.12
N SER A 65 -17.38 35.79 -45.58
CA SER A 65 -16.75 35.78 -44.25
C SER A 65 -15.26 35.52 -44.38
N ILE A 66 -14.44 36.46 -43.90
CA ILE A 66 -12.97 36.32 -43.89
C ILE A 66 -12.50 36.32 -42.43
N GLY A 67 -11.94 35.19 -42.01
CA GLY A 67 -11.39 35.01 -40.66
C GLY A 67 -10.22 35.94 -40.37
N ASN A 68 -10.02 36.26 -39.08
CA ASN A 68 -8.96 37.16 -38.63
C ASN A 68 -7.72 36.42 -38.08
N GLY A 69 -7.69 35.09 -38.14
CA GLY A 69 -6.58 34.26 -37.67
C GLY A 69 -6.95 33.39 -36.49
N VAL A 70 -5.97 33.04 -35.67
CA VAL A 70 -6.11 32.10 -34.55
C VAL A 70 -5.52 32.70 -33.28
N LYS A 71 -6.07 32.34 -32.12
CA LYS A 71 -5.49 32.67 -30.81
C LYS A 71 -5.14 31.40 -30.05
N PHE A 72 -4.09 31.47 -29.25
CA PHE A 72 -3.82 30.49 -28.22
C PHE A 72 -4.76 30.74 -27.04
N SER A 73 -5.67 29.80 -26.78
CA SER A 73 -6.70 29.92 -25.74
C SER A 73 -6.14 29.54 -24.36
N GLY A 74 -5.24 28.56 -24.33
CA GLY A 74 -4.57 28.13 -23.11
C GLY A 74 -4.00 26.72 -23.24
N THR A 75 -3.66 26.12 -22.09
CA THR A 75 -3.27 24.71 -21.99
C THR A 75 -4.29 23.93 -21.17
N SER A 76 -4.50 22.66 -21.53
CA SER A 76 -5.27 21.72 -20.72
C SER A 76 -4.40 20.53 -20.35
N THR A 77 -4.39 20.18 -19.07
CA THR A 77 -3.69 19.00 -18.57
C THR A 77 -4.54 17.75 -18.84
N ASP A 78 -3.93 16.71 -19.41
CA ASP A 78 -4.56 15.42 -19.65
C ASP A 78 -4.31 14.51 -18.44
N PHE A 79 -5.34 14.25 -17.65
CA PHE A 79 -5.25 13.44 -16.42
C PHE A 79 -5.41 11.93 -16.67
N SER A 80 -5.42 11.48 -17.93
CA SER A 80 -5.38 10.03 -18.24
C SER A 80 -4.19 9.35 -17.56
N ASP A 81 -4.39 8.10 -17.16
CA ASP A 81 -3.39 7.31 -16.44
C ASP A 81 -2.16 7.02 -17.31
N GLY A 82 -0.99 7.12 -16.70
CA GLY A 82 0.25 6.61 -17.27
C GLY A 82 0.43 5.12 -16.99
N SER A 83 1.49 4.52 -17.54
CA SER A 83 1.82 3.12 -17.25
C SER A 83 2.24 2.96 -15.79
N ILE A 84 1.60 2.05 -15.07
CA ILE A 84 1.95 1.70 -13.68
C ILE A 84 2.94 0.56 -13.71
N THR A 85 4.09 0.76 -13.06
CA THR A 85 5.15 -0.25 -12.93
C THR A 85 5.38 -0.58 -11.47
N LEU A 86 5.46 -1.87 -11.12
CA LEU A 86 5.84 -2.28 -9.77
C LEU A 86 7.32 -2.00 -9.53
N THR A 87 7.64 -1.62 -8.30
CA THR A 87 8.99 -1.28 -7.86
C THR A 87 9.33 -2.00 -6.57
N SER A 88 10.62 -2.03 -6.22
CA SER A 88 11.09 -2.60 -4.95
C SER A 88 10.99 -1.61 -3.78
N ASP A 89 10.72 -0.34 -4.06
CA ASP A 89 10.70 0.72 -3.05
C ASP A 89 9.33 0.78 -2.35
N LYS A 90 9.35 0.54 -1.04
CA LYS A 90 8.14 0.42 -0.21
C LYS A 90 7.37 1.72 0.01
N MET A 91 8.00 2.86 -0.30
CA MET A 91 7.42 4.20 -0.21
C MET A 91 7.08 4.81 -1.58
N GLU A 92 7.20 4.01 -2.64
CA GLU A 92 6.61 4.36 -3.92
C GLU A 92 5.19 3.82 -4.00
N THR A 93 4.30 4.68 -4.45
CA THR A 93 2.90 4.34 -4.66
C THR A 93 2.36 4.99 -5.93
N ALA A 94 1.34 4.38 -6.51
CA ALA A 94 0.67 4.87 -7.70
C ALA A 94 -0.85 4.86 -7.49
N ILE A 95 -1.55 5.82 -8.09
CA ILE A 95 -3.01 5.80 -8.18
C ILE A 95 -3.38 5.20 -9.53
N GLU A 96 -4.22 4.18 -9.51
CA GLU A 96 -4.88 3.56 -10.66
C GLU A 96 -6.31 4.12 -10.75
N GLY A 97 -6.62 4.90 -11.79
CA GLY A 97 -7.89 5.61 -11.93
C GLY A 97 -7.84 7.06 -11.44
N ASN A 98 -9.00 7.67 -11.19
CA ASN A 98 -9.11 9.09 -10.88
C ASN A 98 -8.63 9.43 -9.45
N GLY A 99 -7.83 10.48 -9.27
CA GLY A 99 -7.46 10.95 -7.93
C GLY A 99 -6.06 11.54 -7.85
N LEU A 100 -5.82 12.34 -6.81
CA LEU A 100 -4.53 12.94 -6.51
C LEU A 100 -4.21 12.77 -5.03
N PHE A 101 -2.95 12.52 -4.70
CA PHE A 101 -2.47 12.54 -3.32
C PHE A 101 -2.50 13.97 -2.78
N LEU A 102 -2.75 14.10 -1.48
CA LEU A 102 -2.71 15.39 -0.79
C LEU A 102 -1.34 15.58 -0.14
N VAL A 103 -0.74 16.72 -0.38
CA VAL A 103 0.50 17.17 0.29
C VAL A 103 0.30 18.57 0.86
N GLY A 104 0.99 18.91 1.93
CA GLY A 104 0.82 20.22 2.57
C GLY A 104 1.90 20.54 3.59
N ASP A 105 1.59 21.51 4.44
CA ASP A 105 2.47 21.90 5.54
C ASP A 105 2.31 20.99 6.79
N ARG A 106 3.13 21.24 7.81
CA ARG A 106 3.15 20.47 9.06
C ARG A 106 1.83 20.55 9.84
N ASN A 107 1.00 21.54 9.57
CA ASN A 107 -0.28 21.76 10.23
C ASN A 107 -1.47 21.22 9.40
N GLY A 108 -1.21 20.59 8.24
CA GLY A 108 -2.25 20.18 7.29
C GLY A 108 -2.88 21.34 6.53
N GLY A 109 -2.23 22.51 6.51
CA GLY A 109 -2.57 23.67 5.70
C GLY A 109 -1.84 23.67 4.36
N ASN A 110 -2.06 24.72 3.56
CA ASN A 110 -1.42 24.94 2.26
C ASN A 110 -1.46 23.68 1.36
N ILE A 111 -2.64 23.09 1.24
CA ILE A 111 -2.84 21.80 0.57
C ILE A 111 -2.59 21.96 -0.93
N GLU A 112 -1.66 21.16 -1.42
CA GLU A 112 -1.45 20.90 -2.84
C GLU A 112 -1.78 19.45 -3.16
N TYR A 113 -2.01 19.18 -4.43
CA TYR A 113 -2.42 17.88 -4.94
C TYR A 113 -1.36 17.37 -5.90
N THR A 114 -1.02 16.09 -5.85
CA THR A 114 0.03 15.53 -6.71
C THR A 114 -0.33 14.13 -7.16
N ARG A 115 0.08 13.79 -8.39
CA ARG A 115 0.03 12.41 -8.87
C ARG A 115 1.33 11.65 -8.56
N LYS A 116 2.38 12.37 -8.18
CA LYS A 116 3.67 11.79 -7.86
C LYS A 116 3.59 11.06 -6.52
N GLY A 117 3.69 9.74 -6.55
CA GLY A 117 3.68 8.91 -5.34
C GLY A 117 5.06 8.41 -4.91
N SER A 118 6.14 9.15 -5.19
CA SER A 118 7.45 8.87 -4.61
C SER A 118 7.57 9.60 -3.28
N PHE A 119 7.46 8.87 -2.17
CA PHE A 119 7.52 9.41 -0.82
C PHE A 119 8.79 8.99 -0.07
N GLY A 120 9.13 9.74 0.96
CA GLY A 120 10.20 9.49 1.91
C GLY A 120 9.74 9.77 3.33
N VAL A 121 10.64 9.56 4.30
CA VAL A 121 10.36 9.82 5.71
C VAL A 121 11.34 10.88 6.21
N SER A 122 10.82 11.92 6.85
CA SER A 122 11.60 12.99 7.47
C SER A 122 12.25 12.52 8.78
N LYS A 123 13.25 13.27 9.27
CA LYS A 123 13.89 13.04 10.57
C LYS A 123 12.88 13.04 11.73
N ASP A 124 11.83 13.84 11.62
CA ASP A 124 10.73 13.91 12.58
C ASP A 124 9.71 12.77 12.40
N SER A 125 10.04 11.71 11.65
CA SER A 125 9.20 10.53 11.44
C SER A 125 7.91 10.78 10.65
N TYR A 126 7.81 11.86 9.88
CA TYR A 126 6.65 12.12 9.01
C TYR A 126 6.89 11.66 7.57
N VAL A 127 5.82 11.22 6.91
CA VAL A 127 5.84 10.94 5.46
C VAL A 127 5.89 12.25 4.69
N THR A 128 6.88 12.38 3.80
CA THR A 128 7.09 13.57 2.99
C THR A 128 7.24 13.22 1.52
N ASN A 129 6.85 14.12 0.62
CA ASN A 129 7.19 13.98 -0.79
C ASN A 129 8.65 14.40 -1.06
N THR A 130 9.14 14.18 -2.27
CA THR A 130 10.48 14.61 -2.70
C THR A 130 10.70 16.13 -2.65
N GLY A 131 9.63 16.93 -2.56
CA GLY A 131 9.67 18.39 -2.42
C GLY A 131 9.72 18.87 -0.98
N GLY A 132 9.73 17.97 0.01
CA GLY A 132 9.76 18.30 1.44
C GLY A 132 8.41 18.63 2.07
N GLN A 133 7.31 18.47 1.32
CA GLN A 133 5.95 18.67 1.83
C GLN A 133 5.46 17.40 2.53
N TYR A 134 4.61 17.57 3.54
CA TYR A 134 4.06 16.48 4.30
C TYR A 134 2.92 15.82 3.53
N VAL A 135 2.91 14.49 3.48
CA VAL A 135 1.83 13.72 2.86
C VAL A 135 0.69 13.63 3.86
N LEU A 136 -0.51 14.01 3.43
CA LEU A 136 -1.70 14.06 4.27
C LEU A 136 -2.51 12.77 4.13
N GLY A 137 -3.06 12.32 5.24
CA GLY A 137 -3.89 11.12 5.31
C GLY A 137 -4.71 11.07 6.58
N TYR A 138 -5.40 9.96 6.77
CA TYR A 138 -6.17 9.67 7.97
C TYR A 138 -5.31 8.86 8.93
N GLY A 139 -5.24 9.30 10.19
CA GLY A 139 -4.59 8.55 11.26
C GLY A 139 -5.44 7.37 11.73
N VAL A 140 -4.92 6.60 12.68
CA VAL A 140 -5.66 5.53 13.36
C VAL A 140 -6.26 6.04 14.67
N LYS A 141 -7.45 5.54 15.05
CA LYS A 141 -8.07 5.87 16.34
C LYS A 141 -7.22 5.32 17.48
N THR A 142 -7.03 6.12 18.53
CA THR A 142 -6.19 5.76 19.68
C THR A 142 -6.62 4.42 20.30
N GLY A 143 -5.69 3.47 20.40
CA GLY A 143 -5.92 2.16 20.99
C GLY A 143 -6.53 1.11 20.05
N THR A 144 -6.91 1.48 18.83
CA THR A 144 -7.38 0.54 17.80
C THR A 144 -6.48 0.57 16.58
N GLN A 145 -6.59 -0.44 15.70
CA GLN A 145 -5.91 -0.46 14.40
C GLN A 145 -6.81 0.09 13.28
N GLU A 146 -7.93 0.72 13.63
CA GLU A 146 -8.89 1.26 12.66
C GLU A 146 -8.53 2.70 12.28
N VAL A 147 -8.68 3.01 10.99
CA VAL A 147 -8.47 4.36 10.45
C VAL A 147 -9.62 5.27 10.89
N ASP A 148 -9.28 6.50 11.31
CA ASP A 148 -10.23 7.52 11.73
C ASP A 148 -10.58 8.48 10.58
N PHE A 149 -11.80 8.34 10.05
CA PHE A 149 -12.34 9.22 9.01
C PHE A 149 -13.14 10.41 9.56
N SER A 150 -13.25 10.55 10.88
CA SER A 150 -14.02 11.65 11.50
C SER A 150 -13.27 12.98 11.48
N SER A 151 -11.94 12.93 11.44
CA SER A 151 -11.07 14.10 11.35
C SER A 151 -10.68 14.44 9.91
N ARG A 152 -10.34 15.71 9.67
CA ARG A 152 -9.71 16.12 8.41
C ARG A 152 -8.35 15.44 8.23
N PRO A 153 -7.90 15.19 6.99
CA PRO A 153 -6.58 14.62 6.74
C PRO A 153 -5.47 15.47 7.37
N SER A 154 -4.55 14.80 8.06
CA SER A 154 -3.39 15.39 8.72
C SER A 154 -2.10 14.73 8.24
N PRO A 155 -0.92 15.33 8.47
CA PRO A 155 0.36 14.70 8.16
C PRO A 155 0.48 13.31 8.79
N ILE A 156 0.88 12.32 7.99
CA ILE A 156 1.07 10.95 8.48
C ILE A 156 2.39 10.86 9.25
N HIS A 157 2.31 10.41 10.50
CA HIS A 157 3.45 10.19 11.38
C HIS A 157 3.72 8.69 11.57
N ILE A 158 4.95 8.26 11.32
CA ILE A 158 5.45 6.90 11.44
C ILE A 158 6.49 6.87 12.57
N PRO A 159 6.08 6.60 13.83
CA PRO A 159 7.00 6.56 14.96
C PRO A 159 7.90 5.33 14.88
N MET A 160 9.03 5.45 14.17
CA MET A 160 10.05 4.41 14.10
C MET A 160 10.71 4.20 15.47
N GLY A 161 11.08 2.97 15.77
CA GLY A 161 11.66 2.61 17.08
C GLY A 161 10.65 2.61 18.24
N SER A 162 9.37 2.82 17.96
CA SER A 162 8.33 2.59 18.97
C SER A 162 8.29 1.10 19.34
N ALA A 163 8.24 0.82 20.63
CA ALA A 163 8.08 -0.51 21.16
C ALA A 163 6.60 -0.78 21.43
N VAL A 164 6.15 -1.97 21.08
CA VAL A 164 4.86 -2.52 21.50
C VAL A 164 5.12 -3.61 22.52
N GLY A 165 4.36 -3.59 23.60
CA GLY A 165 4.42 -4.63 24.62
C GLY A 165 4.08 -5.99 24.02
N GLY A 166 4.73 -7.03 24.55
CA GLY A 166 4.38 -8.40 24.24
C GLY A 166 2.97 -8.72 24.72
N ILE A 167 2.43 -9.82 24.22
CA ILE A 167 1.23 -10.44 24.79
C ILE A 167 1.68 -11.78 25.36
N GLN A 168 1.39 -11.98 26.64
CA GLN A 168 1.66 -13.24 27.31
C GLN A 168 0.96 -14.40 26.57
N THR A 169 1.64 -15.53 26.41
CA THR A 169 1.01 -16.76 25.92
C THR A 169 0.02 -17.29 26.95
N ASP A 170 -1.25 -17.44 26.57
CA ASP A 170 -2.33 -17.96 27.40
C ASP A 170 -2.78 -19.38 27.01
N LYS A 171 -2.54 -19.77 25.76
CA LYS A 171 -2.86 -21.09 25.20
C LYS A 171 -1.75 -21.64 24.31
N ALA A 172 -1.48 -22.94 24.45
CA ALA A 172 -0.65 -23.71 23.51
C ALA A 172 -1.28 -25.10 23.26
N THR A 173 -1.20 -25.61 22.05
CA THR A 173 -1.72 -26.94 21.67
C THR A 173 -0.63 -27.80 21.07
N ILE A 174 -0.45 -29.00 21.62
CA ILE A 174 0.47 -30.02 21.12
C ILE A 174 -0.36 -31.20 20.59
N GLY A 175 -0.06 -31.61 19.36
CA GLY A 175 -0.70 -32.75 18.73
C GLY A 175 0.29 -33.66 18.01
N GLY A 176 -0.19 -34.81 17.56
CA GLY A 176 0.57 -35.77 16.77
C GLY A 176 0.72 -37.12 17.46
N ASN A 177 1.58 -37.96 16.90
CA ASN A 177 1.75 -39.34 17.34
C ASN A 177 3.04 -39.54 18.16
N LEU A 178 2.88 -40.09 19.36
CA LEU A 178 3.94 -40.66 20.18
C LEU A 178 4.05 -42.16 19.89
N PRO A 179 5.15 -42.66 19.31
CA PRO A 179 5.29 -44.08 19.03
C PRO A 179 5.29 -44.94 20.31
N ARG A 180 4.62 -46.09 20.28
CA ARG A 180 4.56 -47.05 21.41
C ARG A 180 5.94 -47.54 21.90
N ASN A 181 6.94 -47.53 21.03
CA ASN A 181 8.31 -47.95 21.32
C ASN A 181 9.22 -46.81 21.81
N GLN A 182 8.69 -45.58 21.94
CA GLN A 182 9.46 -44.42 22.37
C GLN A 182 9.42 -44.29 23.90
N ASN A 183 10.53 -44.61 24.57
CA ASN A 183 10.61 -44.58 26.04
C ASN A 183 10.68 -43.16 26.63
N ALA A 184 11.21 -42.19 25.87
CA ALA A 184 11.30 -40.79 26.29
C ALA A 184 11.28 -39.86 25.08
N LEU A 185 10.67 -38.69 25.26
CA LEU A 185 10.60 -37.64 24.25
C LEU A 185 10.65 -36.26 24.91
N SER A 186 11.43 -35.36 24.32
CA SER A 186 11.37 -33.93 24.64
C SER A 186 10.85 -33.18 23.41
N HIS A 187 9.88 -32.30 23.63
CA HIS A 187 9.37 -31.37 22.63
C HIS A 187 9.49 -29.94 23.15
N GLU A 188 10.00 -29.04 22.32
CA GLU A 188 10.31 -27.66 22.69
C GLU A 188 9.52 -26.69 21.82
N PHE A 189 8.99 -25.63 22.43
CA PHE A 189 8.34 -24.53 21.74
C PHE A 189 8.50 -23.23 22.52
N THR A 190 8.42 -22.11 21.82
CA THR A 190 8.59 -20.78 22.40
C THR A 190 7.26 -20.25 22.93
N VAL A 191 7.29 -19.62 24.11
CA VAL A 191 6.18 -18.88 24.73
C VAL A 191 6.68 -17.52 25.22
N PHE A 192 5.74 -16.62 25.53
CA PHE A 192 6.05 -15.24 25.92
C PHE A 192 5.49 -14.92 27.29
N ASP A 193 6.28 -14.25 28.14
CA ASP A 193 5.82 -13.74 29.44
C ASP A 193 5.04 -12.41 29.31
N ALA A 194 4.56 -11.88 30.43
CA ALA A 194 3.80 -10.62 30.47
C ALA A 194 4.65 -9.40 30.05
N GLU A 195 5.97 -9.46 30.27
CA GLU A 195 6.94 -8.47 29.84
C GLU A 195 7.30 -8.58 28.35
N GLY A 196 6.92 -9.68 27.69
CA GLY A 196 7.19 -9.94 26.27
C GLY A 196 8.56 -10.57 25.99
N ASN A 197 9.22 -11.15 26.99
CA ASN A 197 10.43 -11.94 26.79
C ASN A 197 10.08 -13.30 26.17
N SER A 198 11.00 -13.84 25.39
CA SER A 198 10.88 -15.18 24.81
C SER A 198 11.44 -16.23 25.77
N LEU A 199 10.62 -17.23 26.10
CA LEU A 199 11.00 -18.39 26.89
C LEU A 199 10.75 -19.66 26.09
N THR A 200 11.63 -20.65 26.19
CA THR A 200 11.39 -21.98 25.61
C THR A 200 10.80 -22.90 26.67
N LEU A 201 9.58 -23.39 26.43
CA LEU A 201 8.98 -24.48 27.18
C LEU A 201 9.39 -25.81 26.57
N ARG A 202 9.83 -26.73 27.43
CA ARG A 202 10.12 -28.11 27.09
C ARG A 202 9.15 -29.02 27.80
N VAL A 203 8.38 -29.77 27.02
CA VAL A 203 7.55 -30.86 27.52
C VAL A 203 8.33 -32.16 27.39
N ASN A 204 8.67 -32.76 28.51
CA ASN A 204 9.34 -34.06 28.56
C ASN A 204 8.32 -35.14 28.87
N ILE A 205 8.18 -36.12 27.99
CA ILE A 205 7.31 -37.27 28.16
C ILE A 205 8.20 -38.49 28.39
N LYS A 206 7.94 -39.26 29.45
CA LYS A 206 8.67 -40.49 29.79
C LYS A 206 7.69 -41.63 29.96
N GLN A 207 8.01 -42.79 29.40
CA GLN A 207 7.19 -43.97 29.58
C GLN A 207 7.34 -44.50 31.01
N LYS A 208 6.21 -44.82 31.65
CA LYS A 208 6.23 -45.39 33.00
C LYS A 208 6.79 -46.81 32.92
N THR A 209 7.64 -47.15 33.87
CA THR A 209 8.20 -48.51 33.98
C THR A 209 7.59 -49.19 35.21
N GLU A 210 7.29 -50.47 35.05
CA GLU A 210 6.81 -51.34 36.11
C GLU A 210 7.92 -52.35 36.42
N SER A 211 8.26 -52.50 37.69
CA SER A 211 9.27 -53.46 38.14
C SER A 211 8.65 -54.84 38.15
N GLU A 212 9.08 -55.71 37.24
CA GLU A 212 8.76 -57.14 37.28
C GLU A 212 9.98 -57.93 37.71
N MET A 213 9.78 -58.89 38.62
CA MET A 213 10.82 -59.84 38.99
C MET A 213 10.88 -60.92 37.91
N VAL A 214 11.94 -60.93 37.11
CA VAL A 214 12.22 -61.98 36.13
C VAL A 214 13.49 -62.69 36.57
N ASP A 215 13.38 -63.98 36.88
CA ASP A 215 14.52 -64.83 37.25
C ASP A 215 15.33 -64.30 38.45
N GLY A 216 14.63 -63.80 39.49
CA GLY A 216 15.25 -63.29 40.72
C GLY A 216 15.93 -61.93 40.61
N LYS A 217 15.86 -61.25 39.45
CA LYS A 217 16.33 -59.88 39.25
C LYS A 217 15.15 -58.95 38.95
N GLU A 218 15.21 -57.74 39.51
CA GLU A 218 14.24 -56.68 39.22
C GLU A 218 14.48 -56.13 37.81
N VAL A 219 13.55 -56.39 36.89
CA VAL A 219 13.59 -55.90 35.52
C VAL A 219 12.48 -54.87 35.35
N LYS A 220 12.88 -53.61 35.11
CA LYS A 220 11.95 -52.52 34.80
C LYS A 220 11.45 -52.67 33.36
N LYS A 221 10.20 -53.08 33.17
CA LYS A 221 9.57 -53.16 31.86
C LYS A 221 8.72 -51.92 31.58
N PRO A 222 8.73 -51.39 30.35
CA PRO A 222 7.87 -50.28 29.97
C PRO A 222 6.40 -50.70 30.00
N LYS A 223 5.55 -49.91 30.66
CA LYS A 223 4.11 -50.15 30.71
C LYS A 223 3.46 -49.55 29.45
N ALA A 224 2.77 -50.39 28.68
CA ALA A 224 2.17 -49.97 27.43
C ALA A 224 1.04 -48.95 27.67
N GLY A 225 1.10 -47.79 27.01
CA GLY A 225 0.06 -46.75 27.09
C GLY A 225 0.13 -45.84 28.32
N GLU A 226 1.03 -46.07 29.28
CA GLU A 226 1.21 -45.19 30.45
C GLU A 226 2.51 -44.39 30.36
N TYR A 227 2.38 -43.07 30.36
CA TYR A 227 3.48 -42.12 30.34
C TYR A 227 3.31 -41.11 31.49
N THR A 228 4.42 -40.48 31.88
CA THR A 228 4.41 -39.27 32.68
C THR A 228 4.94 -38.12 31.83
N TYR A 229 4.49 -36.90 32.13
CA TYR A 229 5.03 -35.70 31.52
C TYR A 229 5.46 -34.69 32.57
N SER A 230 6.53 -33.96 32.26
CA SER A 230 6.99 -32.80 33.01
C SER A 230 7.20 -31.63 32.08
N VAL A 231 7.03 -30.42 32.62
CA VAL A 231 7.26 -29.19 31.87
C VAL A 231 8.37 -28.41 32.54
N SER A 232 9.37 -28.05 31.76
CA SER A 232 10.46 -27.19 32.19
C SER A 232 10.59 -25.99 31.26
N ILE A 233 11.15 -24.90 31.78
CA ILE A 233 11.26 -23.63 31.08
C ILE A 233 12.70 -23.13 31.07
N ARG A 234 13.11 -22.48 29.99
CA ARG A 234 14.38 -21.77 29.87
C ARG A 234 14.13 -20.36 29.37
N ASN A 235 14.68 -19.35 30.03
CA ASN A 235 14.56 -17.98 29.58
C ASN A 235 15.65 -17.64 28.55
N ASP A 236 15.29 -17.63 27.26
CA ASP A 236 16.22 -17.35 26.18
C ASP A 236 16.63 -15.87 26.16
N SER A 237 15.72 -14.96 26.50
CA SER A 237 16.00 -13.51 26.59
C SER A 237 17.06 -13.16 27.66
N LYS A 238 17.20 -13.97 28.71
CA LYS A 238 18.25 -13.83 29.74
C LYS A 238 19.51 -14.65 29.46
N ASN A 239 19.62 -15.28 28.29
CA ASN A 239 20.71 -16.21 27.94
C ASN A 239 20.91 -17.33 28.96
N GLU A 240 19.83 -17.82 29.59
CA GLU A 240 19.92 -18.98 30.46
C GLU A 240 20.26 -20.22 29.62
N LYS A 241 21.17 -21.07 30.11
CA LYS A 241 21.62 -22.27 29.38
C LYS A 241 20.86 -23.54 29.78
N GLU A 242 20.22 -23.53 30.94
CA GLU A 242 19.61 -24.71 31.55
C GLU A 242 18.10 -24.55 31.70
N PHE A 243 17.38 -25.66 31.57
CA PHE A 243 15.94 -25.72 31.80
C PHE A 243 15.66 -25.89 33.29
N LYS A 244 14.79 -25.04 33.83
CA LYS A 244 14.33 -25.09 35.21
C LYS A 244 12.92 -25.69 35.26
N PRO A 245 12.61 -26.55 36.24
CA PRO A 245 11.23 -27.01 36.44
C PRO A 245 10.32 -25.82 36.77
N ILE A 246 9.06 -25.89 36.35
CA ILE A 246 8.08 -24.84 36.65
C ILE A 246 7.64 -24.98 38.11
N GLU A 247 7.84 -23.93 38.90
CA GLU A 247 7.47 -23.90 40.31
C GLU A 247 5.96 -24.14 40.48
N GLY A 248 5.59 -25.10 41.33
CA GLY A 248 4.19 -25.49 41.54
C GLY A 248 3.66 -26.56 40.59
N MET A 249 4.48 -27.11 39.67
CA MET A 249 4.10 -28.23 38.81
C MET A 249 4.89 -29.51 39.14
N PRO A 250 4.22 -30.64 39.46
CA PRO A 250 4.89 -31.93 39.65
C PRO A 250 5.60 -32.45 38.39
N ASP A 251 6.72 -33.15 38.58
CA ASP A 251 7.55 -33.71 37.49
C ASP A 251 7.04 -35.03 36.89
N ASP A 252 5.96 -35.61 37.42
CA ASP A 252 5.44 -36.92 37.00
C ASP A 252 3.91 -36.91 36.84
N LYS A 253 3.38 -35.90 36.14
CA LYS A 253 1.94 -35.86 35.87
C LYS A 253 1.53 -36.96 34.87
N PRO A 254 0.36 -37.61 35.04
CA PRO A 254 -0.02 -38.76 34.23
C PRO A 254 -0.42 -38.36 32.80
N LEU A 255 0.02 -39.15 31.82
CA LEU A 255 -0.40 -39.10 30.42
C LEU A 255 -0.70 -40.53 29.97
N ILE A 256 -1.99 -40.87 29.92
CA ILE A 256 -2.44 -42.26 29.70
C ILE A 256 -3.23 -42.34 28.40
N PHE A 257 -2.89 -43.34 27.59
CA PHE A 257 -3.56 -43.67 26.34
C PHE A 257 -4.38 -44.95 26.48
N ASP A 258 -5.44 -45.08 25.70
CA ASP A 258 -6.19 -46.33 25.57
C ASP A 258 -5.47 -47.34 24.66
N THR A 259 -6.00 -48.57 24.58
CA THR A 259 -5.47 -49.62 23.72
C THR A 259 -5.59 -49.31 22.22
N LEU A 260 -6.49 -48.38 21.85
CA LEU A 260 -6.72 -47.90 20.50
C LEU A 260 -5.80 -46.73 20.12
N GLY A 261 -4.97 -46.24 21.04
CA GLY A 261 -4.03 -45.14 20.80
C GLY A 261 -4.59 -43.74 21.04
N ASN A 262 -5.81 -43.58 21.56
CA ASN A 262 -6.35 -42.26 21.91
C ASN A 262 -5.93 -41.85 23.32
N LEU A 263 -5.82 -40.54 23.54
CA LEU A 263 -5.58 -40.00 24.87
C LEU A 263 -6.81 -40.23 25.77
N LYS A 264 -6.58 -40.87 26.93
CA LYS A 264 -7.61 -41.24 27.90
C LYS A 264 -7.56 -40.36 29.14
N GLN A 265 -6.38 -39.98 29.60
CA GLN A 265 -6.22 -39.20 30.83
C GLN A 265 -4.96 -38.34 30.81
N THR A 266 -5.14 -37.11 31.29
CA THR A 266 -4.08 -36.16 31.67
C THR A 266 -4.20 -35.92 33.18
N ASP A 267 -4.18 -34.66 33.64
CA ASP A 267 -4.51 -34.29 35.02
C ASP A 267 -5.93 -34.72 35.38
N GLU A 268 -6.85 -34.52 34.43
CA GLU A 268 -8.21 -35.03 34.47
C GLU A 268 -8.47 -36.07 33.37
N PRO A 269 -9.46 -36.97 33.55
CA PRO A 269 -9.91 -37.89 32.51
C PRO A 269 -10.40 -37.12 31.29
N VAL A 270 -9.95 -37.53 30.09
CA VAL A 270 -10.39 -36.93 28.84
C VAL A 270 -11.78 -37.46 28.50
N GLN A 271 -12.74 -36.55 28.40
CA GLN A 271 -14.09 -36.81 27.93
C GLN A 271 -14.25 -36.20 26.54
N LYS A 272 -14.80 -36.98 25.62
CA LYS A 272 -15.11 -36.55 24.26
C LYS A 272 -16.61 -36.57 24.05
N ASP A 273 -17.11 -35.59 23.30
CA ASP A 273 -18.48 -35.60 22.81
C ASP A 273 -18.68 -36.85 21.93
N PRO A 274 -19.70 -37.67 22.19
CA PRO A 274 -19.92 -38.93 21.47
C PRO A 274 -20.35 -38.73 20.00
N VAL A 275 -20.75 -37.52 19.61
CA VAL A 275 -21.22 -37.17 18.26
C VAL A 275 -20.16 -36.40 17.48
N THR A 276 -19.53 -35.38 18.08
CA THR A 276 -18.53 -34.55 17.37
C THR A 276 -17.10 -35.07 17.52
N GLY A 277 -16.82 -35.90 18.54
CA GLY A 277 -15.48 -36.39 18.85
C GLY A 277 -14.56 -35.32 19.46
N GLU A 278 -15.06 -34.10 19.67
CA GLU A 278 -14.35 -33.01 20.32
C GLU A 278 -14.21 -33.28 21.82
N VAL A 279 -13.12 -32.80 22.40
CA VAL A 279 -12.83 -33.01 23.82
C VAL A 279 -13.63 -32.00 24.63
N THR A 280 -14.58 -32.48 25.43
CA THR A 280 -15.49 -31.65 26.23
C THR A 280 -14.98 -31.40 27.64
N ASN A 281 -14.13 -32.29 28.16
CA ASN A 281 -13.45 -32.09 29.44
C ASN A 281 -12.13 -32.87 29.49
N GLY A 282 -11.15 -32.41 30.28
CA GLY A 282 -9.82 -33.01 30.36
C GLY A 282 -8.99 -32.85 29.08
N GLY A 283 -7.73 -33.28 29.09
CA GLY A 283 -6.82 -33.15 27.94
C GLY A 283 -6.08 -31.82 27.85
N SER A 284 -6.54 -30.80 28.57
CA SER A 284 -5.83 -29.54 28.79
C SER A 284 -5.26 -29.46 30.21
N VAL A 285 -4.09 -28.86 30.32
CA VAL A 285 -3.30 -28.74 31.55
C VAL A 285 -3.03 -27.27 31.83
N GLN A 286 -3.32 -26.82 33.04
CA GLN A 286 -2.94 -25.48 33.48
C GLN A 286 -1.49 -25.49 33.95
N ILE A 287 -0.67 -24.68 33.29
CA ILE A 287 0.72 -24.43 33.64
C ILE A 287 0.77 -23.10 34.40
N PRO A 288 1.32 -23.08 35.63
CA PRO A 288 1.54 -21.85 36.38
C PRO A 288 2.68 -21.05 35.74
N PHE A 289 2.35 -20.34 34.68
CA PHE A 289 3.25 -19.48 33.91
C PHE A 289 2.65 -18.08 33.88
N GLY A 290 3.17 -17.16 34.71
CA GLY A 290 2.62 -15.82 34.89
C GLY A 290 1.11 -15.83 35.17
N GLY A 291 0.31 -15.22 34.28
CA GLY A 291 -1.16 -15.22 34.36
C GLY A 291 -1.87 -16.56 34.12
N GLY A 292 -1.14 -17.64 33.84
CA GLY A 292 -1.68 -18.98 33.56
C GLY A 292 -1.63 -19.34 32.07
N LEU A 293 -1.13 -20.53 31.76
CA LEU A 293 -1.03 -21.07 30.39
C LEU A 293 -1.82 -22.38 30.31
N THR A 294 -2.79 -22.44 29.39
CA THR A 294 -3.52 -23.67 29.08
C THR A 294 -2.77 -24.44 28.01
N LEU A 295 -2.16 -25.56 28.37
CA LEU A 295 -1.53 -26.50 27.45
C LEU A 295 -2.50 -27.62 27.08
N ASP A 296 -3.01 -27.60 25.85
CA ASP A 296 -3.85 -28.65 25.31
C ASP A 296 -3.00 -29.78 24.70
N LEU A 297 -3.13 -30.98 25.26
CA LEU A 297 -2.47 -32.21 24.85
C LEU A 297 -3.45 -33.18 24.19
N SER A 298 -4.71 -32.82 24.04
CA SER A 298 -5.78 -33.72 23.59
C SER A 298 -5.60 -34.26 22.17
N GLY A 299 -4.81 -33.57 21.35
CA GLY A 299 -4.41 -33.99 20.00
C GLY A 299 -3.31 -35.05 19.96
N LEU A 300 -2.81 -35.52 21.11
CA LEU A 300 -1.81 -36.59 21.17
C LEU A 300 -2.42 -37.97 20.96
N THR A 301 -1.68 -38.81 20.24
CA THR A 301 -2.04 -40.20 19.95
C THR A 301 -0.86 -41.14 20.21
N ASN A 302 -1.16 -42.43 20.36
CA ASN A 302 -0.18 -43.47 20.64
C ASN A 302 -0.36 -44.72 19.77
N TYR A 303 0.03 -44.56 18.51
CA TYR A 303 0.05 -45.59 17.49
C TYR A 303 1.47 -46.14 17.26
N PRO A 304 1.61 -47.40 16.82
CA PRO A 304 2.89 -48.01 16.45
C PRO A 304 3.40 -47.50 15.08
N THR A 305 3.28 -46.20 14.83
CA THR A 305 3.75 -45.51 13.62
C THR A 305 4.85 -44.51 13.97
N GLY A 306 5.34 -43.76 12.99
CA GLY A 306 6.40 -42.76 13.19
C GLY A 306 5.99 -41.63 14.15
N LYS A 307 7.00 -40.95 14.70
CA LYS A 307 6.83 -39.77 15.55
C LYS A 307 6.39 -38.58 14.69
N THR A 308 5.29 -37.92 15.06
CA THR A 308 4.78 -36.73 14.35
C THR A 308 4.40 -35.58 15.28
N ILE A 309 4.89 -35.60 16.53
CA ILE A 309 4.58 -34.57 17.52
C ILE A 309 5.04 -33.20 17.05
N SER A 310 4.12 -32.24 17.12
CA SER A 310 4.34 -30.83 16.76
C SER A 310 3.45 -29.92 17.60
N THR A 311 3.84 -28.66 17.74
CA THR A 311 2.99 -27.64 18.33
C THR A 311 2.14 -27.04 17.22
N THR A 312 0.81 -27.11 17.38
CA THR A 312 -0.15 -26.72 16.35
C THR A 312 -0.63 -25.29 16.52
N GLU A 313 -0.72 -24.82 17.77
CA GLU A 313 -1.15 -23.48 18.11
C GLU A 313 -0.33 -22.97 19.30
N VAL A 314 0.16 -21.74 19.23
CA VAL A 314 0.72 -21.00 20.37
C VAL A 314 0.25 -19.56 20.25
N THR A 315 -0.31 -19.06 21.32
CA THR A 315 -0.79 -17.67 21.45
C THR A 315 0.31 -16.75 22.00
N GLY A 316 0.03 -15.46 22.01
CA GLY A 316 0.97 -14.46 22.50
C GLY A 316 2.00 -14.05 21.45
N ARG A 317 2.78 -13.02 21.80
CA ARG A 317 3.82 -12.43 20.95
C ARG A 317 4.90 -11.77 21.80
N PRO A 318 6.14 -11.72 21.33
CA PRO A 318 7.19 -11.03 22.05
C PRO A 318 6.96 -9.53 22.03
N ALA A 319 7.63 -8.81 22.93
CA ALA A 319 7.78 -7.38 22.76
C ALA A 319 8.49 -7.10 21.44
N ALA A 320 7.99 -6.12 20.69
CA ALA A 320 8.48 -5.88 19.34
C ALA A 320 8.73 -4.40 19.10
N ILE A 321 9.73 -4.10 18.30
CA ILE A 321 10.08 -2.74 17.90
C ILE A 321 9.76 -2.52 16.43
N ALA A 322 9.24 -1.33 16.10
CA ALA A 322 8.99 -0.93 14.72
C ALA A 322 10.32 -0.66 14.00
N ASN A 323 10.68 -1.57 13.09
CA ASN A 323 11.98 -1.54 12.39
C ASN A 323 11.86 -1.15 10.92
N ASP A 324 10.67 -1.30 10.34
CA ASP A 324 10.47 -1.16 8.90
C ASP A 324 9.08 -0.58 8.63
N TYR A 325 8.90 0.01 7.46
CA TYR A 325 7.66 0.65 7.04
C TYR A 325 7.37 0.37 5.57
N SER A 326 6.09 0.38 5.20
CA SER A 326 5.67 0.25 3.81
C SER A 326 4.31 0.86 3.59
N ILE A 327 4.01 1.23 2.34
CA ILE A 327 2.67 1.57 1.90
C ILE A 327 2.11 0.37 1.15
N SER A 328 0.99 -0.17 1.59
CA SER A 328 0.31 -1.29 0.91
C SER A 328 -0.74 -0.80 -0.08
N ASP A 329 -1.29 -1.73 -0.85
CA ASP A 329 -2.50 -1.50 -1.64
C ASP A 329 -3.63 -0.94 -0.75
N GLY A 330 -4.44 -0.05 -1.32
CA GLY A 330 -5.43 0.76 -0.58
C GLY A 330 -4.85 2.02 0.09
N GLY A 331 -3.53 2.22 0.01
CA GLY A 331 -2.86 3.39 0.57
C GLY A 331 -2.63 3.31 2.07
N PHE A 332 -2.72 2.12 2.67
CA PHE A 332 -2.42 1.95 4.10
C PHE A 332 -0.92 2.07 4.33
N VAL A 333 -0.56 2.96 5.25
CA VAL A 333 0.80 3.08 5.76
C VAL A 333 0.94 2.09 6.89
N MET A 334 1.79 1.10 6.68
CA MET A 334 2.02 -0.03 7.57
C MET A 334 3.40 0.09 8.21
N MET A 335 3.46 -0.21 9.51
CA MET A 335 4.72 -0.48 10.20
C MET A 335 4.90 -1.97 10.38
N LYS A 336 6.11 -2.45 10.10
CA LYS A 336 6.53 -3.81 10.35
C LYS A 336 7.42 -3.86 11.59
N TYR A 337 7.05 -4.75 12.49
CA TYR A 337 7.71 -4.96 13.77
C TYR A 337 8.72 -6.10 13.70
N SER A 338 9.64 -6.16 14.66
CA SER A 338 10.67 -7.20 14.78
C SER A 338 10.11 -8.62 14.93
N ASP A 339 8.87 -8.76 15.41
CA ASP A 339 8.14 -10.03 15.52
C ASP A 339 7.50 -10.47 14.19
N GLY A 340 7.66 -9.68 13.13
CA GLY A 340 7.05 -9.91 11.81
C GLY A 340 5.61 -9.40 11.69
N SER A 341 5.00 -8.92 12.79
CA SER A 341 3.66 -8.34 12.74
C SER A 341 3.66 -7.01 11.98
N MET A 342 2.52 -6.69 11.38
CA MET A 342 2.29 -5.41 10.70
C MET A 342 1.13 -4.69 11.36
N LYS A 343 1.27 -3.38 11.59
CA LYS A 343 0.17 -2.53 12.07
C LYS A 343 -0.02 -1.33 11.16
N VAL A 344 -1.28 -0.97 10.93
CA VAL A 344 -1.66 0.26 10.24
C VAL A 344 -1.33 1.45 11.16
N VAL A 345 -0.68 2.47 10.62
CA VAL A 345 -0.48 3.77 11.31
C VAL A 345 -1.28 4.90 10.67
N GLY A 346 -1.74 4.71 9.44
CA GLY A 346 -2.65 5.61 8.76
C GLY A 346 -2.96 5.15 7.35
N GLN A 347 -3.77 5.92 6.65
CA GLN A 347 -4.11 5.69 5.25
C GLN A 347 -3.99 6.99 4.46
N LEU A 348 -3.37 6.93 3.29
CA LEU A 348 -3.22 8.07 2.38
C LEU A 348 -4.58 8.63 1.99
N ALA A 349 -4.72 9.95 2.05
CA ALA A 349 -5.90 10.61 1.52
C ALA A 349 -5.78 10.76 0.00
N VAL A 350 -6.91 10.60 -0.69
CA VAL A 350 -7.04 10.80 -2.13
C VAL A 350 -8.11 11.87 -2.37
N ALA A 351 -7.78 12.85 -3.22
CA ALA A 351 -8.71 13.89 -3.64
C ALA A 351 -9.17 13.64 -5.07
N THR A 352 -10.48 13.75 -5.29
CA THR A 352 -11.11 13.82 -6.61
C THR A 352 -11.66 15.22 -6.84
N PHE A 353 -11.73 15.63 -8.11
CA PHE A 353 -12.22 16.95 -8.49
C PHE A 353 -13.35 16.81 -9.50
N PRO A 354 -14.46 17.57 -9.36
CA PRO A 354 -15.49 17.65 -10.38
C PRO A 354 -14.93 18.10 -11.74
N ASN A 355 -13.98 19.04 -11.73
CA ASN A 355 -13.30 19.52 -12.93
C ASN A 355 -11.78 19.52 -12.74
N SER A 356 -11.11 18.45 -13.15
CA SER A 356 -9.64 18.35 -13.08
C SER A 356 -8.93 19.37 -13.99
N GLY A 357 -9.57 19.83 -15.07
CA GLY A 357 -9.04 20.88 -15.93
C GLY A 357 -8.93 22.26 -15.26
N GLY A 358 -9.64 22.47 -14.14
CA GLY A 358 -9.54 23.68 -13.32
C GLY A 358 -8.33 23.69 -12.38
N LEU A 359 -7.51 22.64 -12.35
CA LEU A 359 -6.33 22.57 -11.50
C LEU A 359 -5.16 23.38 -12.10
N MET A 360 -4.52 24.20 -11.27
CA MET A 360 -3.36 24.98 -11.66
C MET A 360 -2.07 24.29 -11.22
N LYS A 361 -1.12 24.08 -12.13
CA LYS A 361 0.18 23.45 -11.83
C LYS A 361 1.09 24.45 -11.12
N THR A 362 1.64 24.08 -9.94
CA THR A 362 2.52 24.95 -9.15
C THR A 362 4.01 24.60 -9.25
N GLY A 363 4.34 23.46 -9.87
CA GLY A 363 5.71 22.95 -10.02
C GLY A 363 5.90 21.61 -9.33
N ASN A 364 7.03 20.93 -9.54
CA ASN A 364 7.33 19.61 -8.93
C ASN A 364 6.27 18.49 -9.13
N GLY A 365 5.35 18.66 -10.08
CA GLY A 365 4.22 17.73 -10.28
C GLY A 365 3.01 18.01 -9.38
N ASN A 366 3.01 19.13 -8.66
CA ASN A 366 1.93 19.56 -7.80
C ASN A 366 0.94 20.48 -8.50
N TYR A 367 -0.28 20.48 -7.97
CA TYR A 367 -1.44 21.21 -8.43
C TYR A 367 -2.12 21.90 -7.26
N VAL A 368 -2.70 23.08 -7.51
CA VAL A 368 -3.57 23.79 -6.58
C VAL A 368 -4.96 23.90 -7.21
N ALA A 369 -5.98 23.71 -6.38
CA ALA A 369 -7.37 23.86 -6.78
C ALA A 369 -7.71 25.35 -6.99
N THR A 370 -8.16 25.69 -8.19
CA THR A 370 -8.75 27.02 -8.47
C THR A 370 -10.27 26.97 -8.24
N PRO A 371 -10.96 28.12 -8.19
CA PRO A 371 -12.44 28.13 -8.14
C PRO A 371 -13.09 27.32 -9.27
N SER A 372 -12.45 27.21 -10.43
CA SER A 372 -12.95 26.45 -11.59
C SER A 372 -12.84 24.94 -11.42
N ALA A 373 -12.00 24.45 -10.51
CA ALA A 373 -11.86 23.01 -10.23
C ALA A 373 -13.05 22.45 -9.43
N GLY A 374 -13.76 23.33 -8.72
CA GLY A 374 -14.80 22.98 -7.76
C GLY A 374 -14.21 22.58 -6.40
N ILE A 375 -15.11 22.14 -5.50
CA ILE A 375 -14.72 21.67 -4.17
C ILE A 375 -14.15 20.25 -4.31
N PRO A 376 -12.94 19.97 -3.76
CA PRO A 376 -12.37 18.63 -3.79
C PRO A 376 -13.21 17.64 -2.97
N GLY A 377 -13.49 16.47 -3.54
CA GLY A 377 -13.95 15.30 -2.81
C GLY A 377 -12.75 14.59 -2.20
N ILE A 378 -12.53 14.77 -0.89
CA ILE A 378 -11.41 14.15 -0.19
C ILE A 378 -11.89 12.89 0.53
N GLY A 379 -11.21 11.77 0.29
CA GLY A 379 -11.57 10.48 0.87
C GLY A 379 -10.38 9.53 0.83
N VAL A 380 -10.68 8.24 0.68
CA VAL A 380 -9.70 7.16 0.55
C VAL A 380 -9.74 6.53 -0.83
N ALA A 381 -8.73 5.72 -1.12
CA ALA A 381 -8.66 4.96 -2.35
C ALA A 381 -9.85 4.00 -2.51
N GLY A 382 -10.37 3.88 -3.74
CA GLY A 382 -11.46 2.95 -4.08
C GLY A 382 -12.87 3.39 -3.68
N GLU A 383 -13.03 4.52 -2.99
CA GLU A 383 -14.32 5.05 -2.56
C GLU A 383 -14.67 6.39 -3.22
N ASN A 384 -15.97 6.72 -3.28
CA ASN A 384 -16.46 8.03 -3.76
C ASN A 384 -15.89 8.48 -5.13
N GLY A 385 -15.64 7.52 -6.02
CA GLY A 385 -15.08 7.78 -7.35
C GLY A 385 -13.56 7.99 -7.38
N ALA A 386 -12.88 7.83 -6.25
CA ALA A 386 -11.42 7.75 -6.19
C ALA A 386 -10.93 6.39 -6.70
N GLY A 387 -9.82 6.43 -7.43
CA GLY A 387 -9.11 5.26 -7.93
C GLY A 387 -8.45 4.46 -6.81
N ASN A 388 -7.89 3.31 -7.18
CA ASN A 388 -7.20 2.44 -6.26
C ASN A 388 -5.75 2.90 -6.07
N VAL A 389 -5.24 2.83 -4.86
CA VAL A 389 -3.84 3.09 -4.57
C VAL A 389 -3.09 1.76 -4.55
N ARG A 390 -2.01 1.68 -5.32
CA ARG A 390 -1.10 0.54 -5.38
C ARG A 390 0.15 0.83 -4.57
N GLY A 391 0.49 -0.08 -3.65
CA GLY A 391 1.76 -0.03 -2.92
C GLY A 391 2.91 -0.53 -3.78
N SER A 392 4.13 -0.10 -3.48
CA SER A 392 5.36 -0.50 -4.18
C SER A 392 5.23 -0.38 -5.70
N ALA A 393 4.68 0.73 -6.16
CA ALA A 393 4.41 0.98 -7.57
C ALA A 393 4.63 2.45 -7.91
N LYS A 394 5.00 2.74 -9.15
CA LYS A 394 5.12 4.11 -9.67
C LYS A 394 4.32 4.27 -10.94
N GLU A 395 3.67 5.42 -11.06
CA GLU A 395 3.01 5.82 -12.30
C GLU A 395 4.00 6.58 -13.19
N SER A 396 4.16 6.14 -14.43
CA SER A 396 4.99 6.81 -15.43
C SER A 396 4.28 8.03 -16.01
N SER A 397 5.01 8.87 -16.74
CA SER A 397 4.41 9.95 -17.53
C SER A 397 3.41 9.39 -18.54
N ASN A 398 2.30 10.09 -18.79
CA ASN A 398 1.33 9.74 -19.85
C ASN A 398 1.70 10.34 -21.23
N VAL A 399 2.96 10.78 -21.38
CA VAL A 399 3.52 11.31 -22.62
C VAL A 399 3.94 10.17 -23.54
N ASP A 400 3.40 10.15 -24.76
CA ASP A 400 3.89 9.28 -25.84
C ASP A 400 4.83 10.08 -26.74
N LEU A 401 6.12 9.79 -26.64
CA LEU A 401 7.16 10.49 -27.40
C LEU A 401 6.92 10.44 -28.90
N SER A 402 6.37 9.36 -29.43
CA SER A 402 6.14 9.21 -30.88
C SER A 402 5.12 10.23 -31.36
N VAL A 403 4.03 10.40 -30.59
CA VAL A 403 2.97 11.38 -30.89
C VAL A 403 3.50 12.80 -30.68
N GLU A 404 4.18 13.08 -29.56
CA GLU A 404 4.70 14.42 -29.30
C GLU A 404 5.74 14.86 -30.35
N PHE A 405 6.59 13.97 -30.87
CA PHE A 405 7.52 14.32 -31.94
C PHE A 405 6.82 14.61 -33.27
N VAL A 406 5.72 13.90 -33.58
CA VAL A 406 4.89 14.22 -34.76
C VAL A 406 4.24 15.59 -34.58
N ASP A 407 3.65 15.87 -33.42
CA ASP A 407 3.04 17.17 -33.13
C ASP A 407 4.08 18.31 -33.18
N LEU A 408 5.28 18.09 -32.63
CA LEU A 408 6.38 19.05 -32.71
C LEU A 408 6.73 19.37 -34.17
N MET A 409 6.84 18.36 -35.02
CA MET A 409 7.11 18.54 -36.45
C MET A 409 5.96 19.26 -37.17
N LEU A 410 4.70 18.99 -36.80
CA LEU A 410 3.54 19.69 -37.35
C LEU A 410 3.53 21.17 -36.95
N TYR A 411 3.77 21.49 -35.68
CA TYR A 411 3.85 22.89 -35.23
C TYR A 411 5.05 23.62 -35.82
N GLN A 412 6.19 22.97 -35.98
CA GLN A 412 7.36 23.55 -36.66
C GLN A 412 7.06 23.86 -38.13
N ARG A 413 6.43 22.93 -38.86
CA ARG A 413 6.00 23.17 -40.25
C ARG A 413 4.95 24.27 -40.34
N GLY A 414 4.01 24.33 -39.39
CA GLY A 414 3.04 25.41 -39.27
C GLY A 414 3.70 26.78 -39.10
N PHE A 415 4.69 26.88 -38.21
CA PHE A 415 5.50 28.09 -38.02
C PHE A 415 6.23 28.51 -39.32
N GLN A 416 6.89 27.56 -39.98
CA GLN A 416 7.60 27.81 -41.25
C GLN A 416 6.64 28.23 -42.38
N GLY A 417 5.47 27.61 -42.45
CA GLY A 417 4.41 27.97 -43.40
C GLY A 417 3.95 29.41 -43.20
N ASN A 418 3.64 29.80 -41.95
CA ASN A 418 3.28 31.17 -41.60
C ASN A 418 4.40 32.17 -41.94
N ALA A 419 5.66 31.83 -41.68
CA ALA A 419 6.81 32.65 -42.06
C ALA A 419 6.94 32.82 -43.58
N LYS A 420 6.66 31.78 -44.37
CA LYS A 420 6.70 31.87 -45.84
C LYS A 420 5.58 32.76 -46.38
N VAL A 421 4.39 32.75 -45.78
CA VAL A 421 3.29 33.68 -46.17
C VAL A 421 3.69 35.13 -45.96
N ILE A 422 4.42 35.44 -44.89
CA ILE A 422 4.96 36.78 -44.64
C ILE A 422 5.94 37.17 -45.76
N LYS A 423 6.86 36.28 -46.13
CA LYS A 423 7.82 36.54 -47.23
C LYS A 423 7.12 36.79 -48.56
N VAL A 424 6.12 35.99 -48.92
CA VAL A 424 5.34 36.19 -50.17
C VAL A 424 4.58 37.52 -50.12
N SER A 425 4.01 37.87 -48.97
CA SER A 425 3.33 39.16 -48.80
C SER A 425 4.29 40.34 -48.96
N ASP A 426 5.52 40.22 -48.47
CA ASP A 426 6.58 41.23 -48.63
C ASP A 426 7.05 41.36 -50.09
N GLU A 427 7.24 40.23 -50.79
CA GLU A 427 7.55 40.20 -52.23
C GLU A 427 6.46 40.93 -53.05
N VAL A 428 5.17 40.67 -52.79
CA VAL A 428 4.06 41.35 -53.49
C VAL A 428 4.00 42.84 -53.13
N LEU A 429 4.28 43.22 -51.87
CA LEU A 429 4.34 44.63 -51.48
C LEU A 429 5.44 45.37 -52.24
N ASN A 430 6.62 44.77 -52.36
CA ASN A 430 7.74 45.35 -53.10
C ASN A 430 7.40 45.51 -54.60
N GLU A 431 6.73 44.52 -55.21
CA GLU A 431 6.28 44.63 -56.61
C GLU A 431 5.25 45.76 -56.80
N VAL A 432 4.29 45.91 -55.88
CA VAL A 432 3.31 47.00 -55.92
C VAL A 432 3.97 48.37 -55.75
N VAL A 433 4.98 48.49 -54.87
CA VAL A 433 5.74 49.73 -54.70
C VAL A 433 6.50 50.08 -55.98
N ASN A 434 7.07 49.09 -56.66
CA ASN A 434 7.78 49.28 -57.93
C ASN A 434 6.86 49.64 -59.10
N LEU A 435 5.58 49.25 -59.06
CA LEU A 435 4.55 49.65 -60.05
C LEU A 435 4.11 51.11 -59.95
N ILE A 436 4.31 51.75 -58.79
CA ILE A 436 3.93 53.15 -58.54
C ILE A 436 5.07 54.12 -58.93
N ARG A 437 6.28 53.61 -59.15
CA ARG A 437 7.41 54.35 -59.74
C ARG A 437 7.40 54.24 -61.25
#